data_AF-A0A9D8IT82-F1
#
_entry.id   AF-A0A9D8IT82-F1
#
_cell.length_a   1.000
_cell.length_b   1.000
_cell.length_c   1.000
_cell.angle_alpha   90.00
_cell.angle_beta   90.00
_cell.angle_gamma   90.00
#
_symmetry.space_group_name_H-M   'P 1'
#
loop_
_entity.id
_entity.type
_entity.pdbx_description
1 polymer ?
#
loop_
_entity_poly.entity_id
_entity_poly.type
_entity_poly.pdbx_seq_one_letter_code
_entity_poly.pdbx_strand_id
1 'polypeptide(L)'
;MSEHGATSARNGGHAAPPAGIPGPVFVRWFGAFFVLLSIGTFLWGWMVAGGVKREAALTDNAMRTVAWELLRWSAGHDGAFPRSETEFLDGMRDAMEPPAPPPVSKPGGPTAWPPDAKTALLGRPPALLPEALARVRVDWPPRSDVAPDILADGKPTLTKATSEDVREWLRAWLDAQRLRPRAPSPSSARLPS
;
A
#
# COMPACT_ATOMS: atom_id res chain seq x y z
N MET A 1 28.36 -97.52 -36.30
CA MET A 1 29.14 -96.26 -36.14
C MET A 1 28.29 -95.18 -36.77
N SER A 2 27.44 -94.55 -35.94
CA SER A 2 27.60 -93.14 -35.46
C SER A 2 27.13 -92.19 -36.57
N GLU A 3 26.16 -91.29 -36.41
CA GLU A 3 25.91 -90.31 -35.35
C GLU A 3 24.40 -89.95 -35.37
N HIS A 4 23.71 -89.97 -34.24
CA HIS A 4 23.45 -88.83 -33.34
C HIS A 4 22.75 -87.64 -34.01
N GLY A 5 21.51 -87.41 -33.55
CA GLY A 5 20.72 -86.24 -33.89
C GLY A 5 21.28 -84.95 -33.31
N ALA A 6 20.88 -83.83 -33.92
CA ALA A 6 21.05 -82.50 -33.36
C ALA A 6 19.76 -81.69 -33.54
N THR A 7 19.01 -81.65 -32.45
CA THR A 7 18.19 -80.54 -31.96
C THR A 7 18.50 -79.18 -32.59
N SER A 8 17.55 -78.65 -33.38
CA SER A 8 17.54 -77.23 -33.75
C SER A 8 16.96 -76.42 -32.60
N ALA A 9 17.85 -75.89 -31.75
CA ALA A 9 17.51 -75.02 -30.64
C ALA A 9 16.91 -73.69 -31.15
N ARG A 10 15.70 -73.38 -30.70
CA ARG A 10 15.00 -72.11 -30.85
C ARG A 10 15.78 -71.03 -30.11
N ASN A 11 16.55 -70.22 -30.84
CA ASN A 11 17.31 -69.11 -30.29
C ASN A 11 16.34 -68.00 -29.83
N GLY A 12 16.11 -67.92 -28.52
CA GLY A 12 15.43 -66.79 -27.88
C GLY A 12 16.34 -65.57 -27.88
N GLY A 13 16.12 -64.67 -28.83
CA GLY A 13 16.80 -63.36 -28.84
C GLY A 13 16.35 -62.54 -27.63
N HIS A 14 17.20 -62.45 -26.61
CA HIS A 14 17.13 -61.38 -25.61
C HIS A 14 17.45 -60.07 -26.33
N ALA A 15 16.43 -59.21 -26.49
CA ALA A 15 16.64 -57.85 -26.94
C ALA A 15 17.63 -57.16 -25.99
N ALA A 16 18.74 -56.66 -26.53
CA ALA A 16 19.70 -55.88 -25.76
C ALA A 16 18.97 -54.67 -25.14
N PRO A 17 19.21 -54.33 -23.85
CA PRO A 17 18.62 -53.14 -23.27
C PRO A 17 19.05 -51.91 -24.10
N PRO A 18 18.14 -50.95 -24.35
CA PRO A 18 18.50 -49.75 -25.10
C PRO A 18 19.69 -49.08 -24.42
N ALA A 19 20.73 -48.77 -25.20
CA ALA A 19 21.91 -48.08 -24.71
C ALA A 19 21.47 -46.75 -24.07
N GLY A 20 21.58 -46.67 -22.74
CA GLY A 20 21.26 -45.45 -21.98
C GLY A 20 22.16 -44.30 -22.40
N ILE A 21 21.65 -43.07 -22.25
CA ILE A 21 22.45 -41.85 -22.51
C ILE A 21 23.71 -41.91 -21.63
N PRO A 22 24.91 -41.69 -22.19
CA PRO A 22 26.14 -41.72 -21.40
C PRO A 22 26.05 -40.72 -20.25
N GLY A 23 26.31 -41.19 -19.02
CA GLY A 23 26.14 -40.43 -17.77
C GLY A 23 26.67 -38.99 -17.80
N PRO A 24 27.87 -38.71 -18.38
CA PRO A 24 28.39 -37.34 -18.48
C PRO A 24 27.55 -36.41 -19.37
N VAL A 25 26.96 -36.93 -20.45
CA VAL A 25 26.11 -36.15 -21.36
C VAL A 25 24.78 -35.83 -20.68
N PHE A 26 24.20 -36.79 -19.97
CA PHE A 26 22.98 -36.58 -19.19
C PHE A 26 23.21 -35.53 -18.10
N VAL A 27 24.27 -35.67 -17.29
CA VAL A 27 24.58 -34.72 -16.20
C VAL A 27 24.80 -33.30 -16.74
N ARG A 28 25.45 -33.15 -17.89
CA ARG A 28 25.67 -31.83 -18.50
C ARG A 28 24.36 -31.14 -18.92
N TRP A 29 23.48 -31.87 -19.60
CA TRP A 29 22.20 -31.33 -20.04
C TRP A 29 21.23 -31.10 -18.89
N PHE A 30 21.16 -32.04 -17.94
CA PHE A 30 20.36 -31.88 -16.73
C PHE A 30 20.84 -30.69 -15.90
N GLY A 31 22.15 -30.54 -15.71
CA GLY A 31 22.74 -29.39 -15.03
C GLY A 31 22.42 -28.07 -15.74
N ALA A 32 22.57 -28.01 -17.07
CA ALA A 32 22.23 -26.82 -17.84
C ALA A 32 20.75 -26.44 -17.70
N PHE A 33 19.85 -27.43 -17.77
CA PHE A 33 18.42 -27.22 -17.58
C PHE A 33 18.08 -26.74 -16.16
N PHE A 34 18.70 -27.34 -15.14
CA PHE A 34 18.51 -26.96 -13.75
C PHE A 34 19.00 -25.53 -13.47
N VAL A 35 20.15 -25.15 -14.03
CA VAL A 35 20.67 -23.77 -13.95
C VAL A 35 19.73 -22.79 -14.63
N LEU A 36 19.23 -23.11 -15.82
CA LEU A 36 18.29 -22.26 -16.55
C LEU A 36 16.97 -22.06 -15.77
N LEU A 37 16.41 -23.13 -15.21
CA LEU A 37 15.23 -23.08 -14.35
C LEU A 37 15.45 -22.23 -13.09
N SER A 38 16.63 -22.37 -12.48
CA SER A 38 17.00 -21.62 -11.28
C SER A 38 17.09 -20.12 -11.57
N ILE A 39 17.73 -19.75 -12.69
CA ILE A 39 17.80 -18.35 -13.14
C ILE A 39 16.40 -17.81 -13.45
N GLY A 40 15.57 -18.57 -14.18
CA GLY A 40 14.20 -18.18 -14.50
C GLY A 40 13.36 -17.92 -13.25
N THR A 41 13.42 -18.84 -12.28
CA THR A 41 12.71 -18.71 -10.99
C THR A 41 13.21 -17.51 -10.20
N PHE A 42 14.53 -17.27 -10.18
CA PHE A 42 15.12 -16.13 -9.50
C PHE A 42 14.67 -14.79 -10.09
N LEU A 43 14.73 -14.65 -11.42
CA LEU A 43 14.28 -13.44 -12.12
C LEU A 43 12.79 -13.18 -11.91
N TRP A 44 11.98 -14.24 -11.95
CA TRP A 44 10.55 -14.13 -11.68
C TRP A 44 10.28 -13.67 -10.24
N GLY A 45 10.96 -14.26 -9.25
CA GLY A 45 10.88 -13.82 -7.85
C GLY A 45 11.26 -12.35 -7.67
N TRP A 46 12.31 -11.89 -8.35
CA TRP A 46 12.73 -10.49 -8.32
C TRP A 46 11.67 -9.55 -8.92
N MET A 47 11.07 -9.93 -10.06
CA MET A 47 10.02 -9.15 -10.72
C MET A 47 8.78 -9.00 -9.83
N VAL A 48 8.34 -10.10 -9.21
CA VAL A 48 7.19 -10.10 -8.28
C VAL A 48 7.48 -9.21 -7.07
N ALA A 49 8.65 -9.34 -6.45
CA ALA A 49 9.06 -8.51 -5.33
C ALA A 49 9.12 -7.02 -5.70
N GLY A 50 9.61 -6.69 -6.90
CA GLY A 50 9.61 -5.33 -7.43
C GLY A 50 8.21 -4.76 -7.63
N GLY A 51 7.29 -5.57 -8.15
CA GLY A 51 5.88 -5.21 -8.32
C GLY A 51 5.20 -4.89 -6.99
N VAL A 52 5.35 -5.76 -5.98
CA VAL A 52 4.79 -5.55 -4.63
C VAL A 52 5.33 -4.28 -3.99
N LYS A 53 6.64 -4.01 -4.09
CA LYS A 53 7.24 -2.78 -3.57
C LYS A 53 6.70 -1.53 -4.24
N ARG A 54 6.49 -1.57 -5.56
CA ARG A 54 5.91 -0.45 -6.31
C ARG A 54 4.46 -0.22 -5.91
N GLU A 55 3.67 -1.28 -5.82
CA GLU A 55 2.27 -1.23 -5.40
C GLU A 55 2.14 -0.65 -3.98
N ALA A 56 3.02 -1.09 -3.09
CA ALA A 56 3.15 -0.60 -1.73
C ALA A 56 3.48 0.89 -1.66
N ALA A 57 4.43 1.37 -2.48
CA ALA A 57 4.80 2.78 -2.53
C ALA A 57 3.62 3.67 -2.97
N LEU A 58 2.82 3.20 -3.91
CA LEU A 58 1.65 3.91 -4.43
C LEU A 58 0.52 3.95 -3.39
N THR A 59 0.25 2.83 -2.70
CA THR A 59 -0.77 2.78 -1.63
C THR A 59 -0.37 3.69 -0.47
N ASP A 60 0.90 3.67 -0.07
CA ASP A 60 1.43 4.57 0.96
C ASP A 60 1.31 6.05 0.57
N ASN A 61 1.53 6.37 -0.71
CA ASN A 61 1.36 7.73 -1.22
C ASN A 61 -0.12 8.15 -1.20
N ALA A 62 -1.02 7.25 -1.61
CA ALA A 62 -2.46 7.49 -1.59
C ALA A 62 -2.98 7.73 -0.16
N MET A 63 -2.59 6.88 0.81
CA MET A 63 -2.98 7.07 2.21
C MET A 63 -2.51 8.41 2.76
N ARG A 64 -1.24 8.78 2.53
CA ARG A 64 -0.69 10.07 2.97
C ARG A 64 -1.37 11.25 2.28
N THR A 65 -1.71 11.12 0.99
CA THR A 65 -2.44 12.14 0.23
C THR A 65 -3.84 12.36 0.82
N VAL A 66 -4.62 11.30 1.01
CA VAL A 66 -5.98 11.41 1.57
C VAL A 66 -5.93 11.98 2.99
N ALA A 67 -5.00 11.51 3.82
CA ALA A 67 -4.81 12.02 5.18
C ALA A 67 -4.51 13.52 5.20
N TRP A 68 -3.59 13.96 4.32
CA TRP A 68 -3.22 15.36 4.21
C TRP A 68 -4.39 16.23 3.77
N GLU A 69 -5.14 15.80 2.76
CA GLU A 69 -6.31 16.56 2.29
C GLU A 69 -7.44 16.57 3.33
N LEU A 70 -7.60 15.51 4.15
CA LEU A 70 -8.54 15.53 5.28
C LEU A 70 -8.16 16.54 6.36
N LEU A 71 -6.88 16.67 6.68
CA LEU A 71 -6.40 17.70 7.62
C LEU A 71 -6.66 19.10 7.08
N ARG A 72 -6.41 19.32 5.78
CA ARG A 72 -6.68 20.61 5.12
C ARG A 72 -8.17 20.93 5.09
N TRP A 73 -9.00 19.96 4.72
CA TRP A 73 -10.45 20.10 4.76
C TRP A 73 -10.91 20.47 6.17
N SER A 74 -10.41 19.76 7.20
CA SER A 74 -10.76 20.02 8.59
C SER A 74 -10.31 21.40 9.08
N ALA A 75 -9.14 21.86 8.65
CA ALA A 75 -8.66 23.21 8.94
C ALA A 75 -9.58 24.31 8.40
N GLY A 76 -10.25 24.07 7.27
CA GLY A 76 -11.26 24.97 6.69
C GLY A 76 -12.65 24.86 7.32
N HIS A 77 -12.92 23.84 8.13
CA HIS A 77 -14.24 23.52 8.70
C HIS A 77 -14.22 23.49 10.24
N ASP A 78 -13.59 24.48 10.88
CA ASP A 78 -13.54 24.62 12.34
C ASP A 78 -13.03 23.37 13.09
N GLY A 79 -12.16 22.58 12.45
CA GLY A 79 -11.62 21.35 13.03
C GLY A 79 -12.56 20.14 12.97
N ALA A 80 -13.70 20.25 12.29
CA ALA A 80 -14.60 19.13 12.00
C ALA A 80 -14.00 18.21 10.93
N PHE A 81 -14.34 16.92 10.96
CA PHE A 81 -14.07 15.98 9.86
C PHE A 81 -15.33 15.70 9.04
N PRO A 82 -15.18 15.36 7.75
CA PRO A 82 -16.31 14.97 6.90
C PRO A 82 -16.84 13.59 7.33
N ARG A 83 -18.14 13.40 7.18
CA ARG A 83 -18.87 12.17 7.56
C ARG A 83 -19.12 11.25 6.38
N SER A 84 -18.79 11.70 5.17
CA SER A 84 -18.95 10.93 3.95
C SER A 84 -17.95 11.40 2.90
N GLU A 85 -17.65 10.52 1.95
CA GLU A 85 -16.83 10.86 0.79
C GLU A 85 -17.44 11.97 -0.05
N THR A 86 -18.77 11.99 -0.20
CA THR A 86 -19.48 13.05 -0.93
C THR A 86 -19.30 14.41 -0.26
N GLU A 87 -19.46 14.50 1.06
CA GLU A 87 -19.24 15.74 1.83
C GLU A 87 -17.78 16.22 1.71
N PHE A 88 -16.83 15.28 1.73
CA PHE A 88 -15.42 15.58 1.55
C PHE A 88 -15.11 16.13 0.16
N LEU A 89 -15.59 15.46 -0.90
CA LEU A 89 -15.33 15.85 -2.29
C LEU A 89 -16.06 17.15 -2.67
N ASP A 90 -17.30 17.34 -2.24
CA ASP A 90 -18.04 18.58 -2.47
C ASP A 90 -17.36 19.75 -1.75
N GLY A 91 -16.95 19.57 -0.48
CA GLY A 91 -16.24 20.63 0.26
C GLY A 91 -14.86 20.96 -0.32
N MET A 92 -14.17 20.01 -0.95
CA MET A 92 -12.92 20.27 -1.69
C MET A 92 -13.16 20.99 -3.02
N ARG A 93 -14.28 20.72 -3.69
CA ARG A 93 -14.64 21.38 -4.96
C ARG A 93 -15.07 22.83 -4.74
N ASP A 94 -15.81 23.09 -3.68
CA ASP A 94 -16.39 24.40 -3.40
C ASP A 94 -15.38 25.37 -2.74
N ALA A 95 -14.23 24.86 -2.29
CA ALA A 95 -13.10 25.66 -1.85
C ALA A 95 -12.45 26.41 -3.04
N MET A 96 -12.94 27.64 -3.32
CA MET A 96 -12.35 28.55 -4.33
C MET A 96 -10.89 28.93 -4.04
N GLU A 97 -10.47 28.83 -2.79
CA GLU A 97 -9.10 29.05 -2.34
C GLU A 97 -8.60 27.75 -1.68
N PRO A 98 -7.35 27.31 -1.95
CA PRO A 98 -6.83 26.09 -1.35
C PRO A 98 -6.99 26.19 0.17
N PRO A 99 -7.67 25.24 0.85
CA PRO A 99 -7.84 25.30 2.29
C PRO A 99 -6.47 25.49 2.94
N ALA A 100 -6.41 26.45 3.87
CA ALA A 100 -5.18 26.85 4.52
C ALA A 100 -4.43 25.61 5.04
N PRO A 101 -3.11 25.56 4.90
CA PRO A 101 -2.35 24.44 5.44
C PRO A 101 -2.69 24.28 6.92
N PRO A 102 -2.78 23.04 7.43
CA PRO A 102 -3.05 22.83 8.84
C PRO A 102 -2.02 23.62 9.66
N PRO A 103 -2.45 24.34 10.73
CA PRO A 103 -1.56 25.07 11.62
C PRO A 103 -0.41 24.16 12.08
N VAL A 104 0.77 24.77 12.11
CA VAL A 104 2.03 24.11 12.43
C VAL A 104 1.90 23.39 13.77
N SER A 105 2.29 22.12 13.80
CA SER A 105 2.39 21.30 14.99
C SER A 105 3.13 22.07 16.09
N LYS A 106 2.58 22.11 17.31
CA LYS A 106 3.18 22.85 18.43
C LYS A 106 4.69 22.51 18.54
N PRO A 107 5.59 23.50 18.69
CA PRO A 107 6.98 23.22 19.00
C PRO A 107 7.05 22.66 20.42
N GLY A 108 7.50 21.41 20.59
CA GLY A 108 7.82 20.83 21.91
C GLY A 108 7.17 19.48 22.29
N GLY A 109 6.48 18.80 21.39
CA GLY A 109 6.01 17.42 21.58
C GLY A 109 6.36 16.53 20.38
N PRO A 110 6.44 15.20 20.54
CA PRO A 110 6.74 14.31 19.42
C PRO A 110 5.72 14.54 18.29
N THR A 111 6.27 14.70 17.09
CA THR A 111 5.64 15.08 15.82
C THR A 111 4.29 14.42 15.58
N ALA A 112 3.19 15.10 15.88
CA ALA A 112 1.89 14.42 15.86
C ALA A 112 1.18 14.47 14.51
N TRP A 113 1.35 15.52 13.69
CA TRP A 113 0.94 15.59 12.27
C TRP A 113 1.94 16.43 11.45
N PRO A 114 2.04 16.24 10.12
CA PRO A 114 3.02 16.93 9.28
C PRO A 114 2.70 18.44 9.12
N PRO A 115 3.73 19.32 9.05
CA PRO A 115 3.54 20.77 8.93
C PRO A 115 3.22 21.23 7.50
N ASP A 116 3.59 20.45 6.48
CA ASP A 116 3.42 20.79 5.08
C ASP A 116 3.25 19.52 4.22
N ALA A 117 2.73 19.72 3.00
CA ALA A 117 2.46 18.64 2.06
C ALA A 117 3.72 17.85 1.67
N LYS A 118 4.89 18.53 1.60
CA LYS A 118 6.15 17.89 1.23
C LYS A 118 6.59 16.91 2.32
N THR A 119 6.40 17.26 3.59
CA THR A 119 6.68 16.40 4.73
C THR A 119 5.65 15.27 4.82
N ALA A 120 4.36 15.58 4.63
CA ALA A 120 3.28 14.60 4.63
C ALA A 120 3.49 13.51 3.57
N LEU A 121 3.96 13.89 2.38
CA LEU A 121 4.14 13.00 1.23
C LEU A 121 5.58 12.46 1.09
N LEU A 122 6.48 12.77 2.04
CA LEU A 122 7.89 12.37 2.00
C LEU A 122 8.59 12.80 0.69
N GLY A 123 8.28 14.01 0.20
CA GLY A 123 8.83 14.57 -1.03
C GLY A 123 8.25 13.96 -2.32
N ARG A 124 7.25 13.08 -2.24
CA ARG A 124 6.56 12.52 -3.40
C ARG A 124 5.49 13.49 -3.91
N PRO A 125 5.17 13.46 -5.22
CA PRO A 125 4.02 14.19 -5.73
C PRO A 125 2.71 13.63 -5.13
N PRO A 126 1.73 14.49 -4.81
CA PRO A 126 0.42 14.04 -4.36
C PRO A 126 -0.22 13.15 -5.43
N ALA A 127 -0.89 12.09 -4.99
CA ALA A 127 -1.78 11.34 -5.87
C ALA A 127 -2.99 12.21 -6.23
N LEU A 128 -3.61 11.96 -7.39
CA LEU A 128 -4.90 12.59 -7.68
C LEU A 128 -5.92 12.09 -6.66
N LEU A 129 -6.64 13.00 -6.01
CA LEU A 129 -7.53 12.64 -4.89
C LEU A 129 -8.56 11.56 -5.26
N PRO A 130 -9.23 11.59 -6.42
CA PRO A 130 -10.15 10.51 -6.83
C PRO A 130 -9.45 9.16 -6.99
N GLU A 131 -8.22 9.14 -7.53
CA GLU A 131 -7.44 7.92 -7.67
C GLU A 131 -6.95 7.40 -6.32
N ALA A 132 -6.59 8.31 -5.41
CA ALA A 132 -6.16 7.99 -4.07
C ALA A 132 -7.30 7.34 -3.27
N LEU A 133 -8.51 7.93 -3.33
CA LEU A 133 -9.73 7.40 -2.71
C LEU A 133 -10.17 6.07 -3.33
N ALA A 134 -10.01 5.87 -4.64
CA ALA A 134 -10.24 4.57 -5.26
C ALA A 134 -9.21 3.50 -4.83
N ARG A 135 -8.06 3.93 -4.31
CA ARG A 135 -6.96 3.04 -3.93
C ARG A 135 -6.99 2.64 -2.46
N VAL A 136 -7.48 3.51 -1.57
CA VAL A 136 -7.54 3.25 -0.13
C VAL A 136 -8.98 3.17 0.32
N ARG A 137 -9.22 2.51 1.44
CA ARG A 137 -10.54 2.55 2.07
C ARG A 137 -10.53 3.61 3.16
N VAL A 138 -11.51 4.50 3.14
CA VAL A 138 -11.76 5.46 4.22
C VAL A 138 -13.03 5.05 4.94
N ASP A 139 -12.91 4.74 6.24
CA ASP A 139 -14.06 4.52 7.09
C ASP A 139 -14.51 5.87 7.66
N TRP A 140 -15.59 6.39 7.08
CA TRP A 140 -16.14 7.69 7.43
C TRP A 140 -16.94 7.63 8.74
N PRO A 141 -16.68 8.53 9.69
CA PRO A 141 -17.34 8.52 10.98
C PRO A 141 -18.77 9.08 10.88
N PRO A 142 -19.72 8.59 11.70
CA PRO A 142 -21.09 9.12 11.74
C PRO A 142 -21.17 10.54 12.34
N ARG A 143 -20.10 10.97 13.03
CA ARG A 143 -20.01 12.27 13.71
C ARG A 143 -18.73 12.98 13.28
N SER A 144 -18.80 14.30 13.14
CA SER A 144 -17.68 15.14 12.68
C SER A 144 -16.61 15.41 13.75
N ASP A 145 -16.86 15.00 15.00
CA ASP A 145 -15.94 15.10 16.15
C ASP A 145 -15.09 13.84 16.34
N VAL A 146 -15.10 12.94 15.35
CA VAL A 146 -14.34 11.69 15.32
C VAL A 146 -13.47 11.71 14.07
N ALA A 147 -12.22 11.25 14.19
CA ALA A 147 -11.31 11.14 13.06
C ALA A 147 -11.72 9.96 12.15
N PRO A 148 -11.74 10.12 10.82
CA PRO A 148 -11.90 9.00 9.89
C PRO A 148 -10.69 8.06 9.98
N ASP A 149 -10.90 6.78 9.67
CA ASP A 149 -9.82 5.79 9.60
C ASP A 149 -9.46 5.51 8.14
N ILE A 150 -8.16 5.43 7.84
CA ILE A 150 -7.65 5.20 6.49
C ILE A 150 -6.93 3.85 6.46
N LEU A 151 -7.41 2.97 5.59
CA LEU A 151 -6.99 1.59 5.51
C LEU A 151 -6.45 1.28 4.10
N ALA A 152 -5.41 0.45 4.04
CA ALA A 152 -4.83 -0.01 2.79
C ALA A 152 -5.73 -1.01 2.02
N ASP A 153 -6.86 -1.42 2.59
CA ASP A 153 -7.83 -2.33 1.96
C ASP A 153 -7.22 -3.63 1.41
N GLY A 154 -6.36 -4.26 2.21
CA GLY A 154 -5.65 -5.49 1.83
C GLY A 154 -4.50 -5.29 0.83
N LYS A 155 -4.25 -4.06 0.37
CA LYS A 155 -3.12 -3.73 -0.51
C LYS A 155 -1.82 -3.67 0.29
N PRO A 156 -0.68 -4.01 -0.33
CA PRO A 156 0.61 -3.93 0.35
C PRO A 156 0.94 -2.48 0.70
N THR A 157 1.72 -2.31 1.76
CA THR A 157 2.30 -1.03 2.22
C THR A 157 3.79 -1.22 2.43
N LEU A 158 4.62 -0.18 2.22
CA LEU A 158 6.08 -0.35 2.37
C LEU A 158 6.44 -0.51 3.85
N THR A 159 5.66 0.16 4.69
CA THR A 159 5.77 0.08 6.14
C THR A 159 4.40 -0.20 6.74
N LYS A 160 4.35 -1.13 7.70
CA LYS A 160 3.16 -1.29 8.55
C LYS A 160 2.80 0.01 9.28
N ALA A 161 3.79 0.88 9.48
CA ALA A 161 3.64 2.17 10.14
C ALA A 161 2.82 3.20 9.35
N THR A 162 2.67 3.12 8.02
CA THR A 162 1.99 4.22 7.28
C THR A 162 0.55 4.44 7.72
N SER A 163 -0.22 3.38 7.98
CA SER A 163 -1.58 3.50 8.52
C SER A 163 -1.58 4.02 9.96
N GLU A 164 -0.58 3.64 10.76
CA GLU A 164 -0.43 4.10 12.14
C GLU A 164 -0.08 5.60 12.19
N ASP A 165 0.88 6.03 11.37
CA ASP A 165 1.32 7.42 11.19
C ASP A 165 0.11 8.29 10.85
N VAL A 166 -0.59 7.95 9.76
CA VAL A 166 -1.75 8.70 9.28
C VAL A 166 -2.86 8.76 10.33
N ARG A 167 -3.12 7.65 11.01
CA ARG A 167 -4.13 7.61 12.07
C ARG A 167 -3.74 8.48 13.27
N GLU A 168 -2.45 8.51 13.62
CA GLU A 168 -1.92 9.37 14.67
C GLU A 168 -2.07 10.85 14.28
N TRP A 169 -1.82 11.20 13.01
CA TRP A 169 -2.00 12.55 12.50
C TRP A 169 -3.43 13.06 12.69
N LEU A 170 -4.41 12.26 12.28
CA LEU A 170 -5.82 12.65 12.36
C LEU A 170 -6.30 12.72 13.83
N ARG A 171 -5.85 11.79 14.68
CA ARG A 171 -6.20 11.80 16.12
C ARG A 171 -5.60 13.00 16.84
N ALA A 172 -4.32 13.25 16.64
CA ALA A 172 -3.64 14.37 17.30
C ALA A 172 -4.18 15.73 16.84
N TRP A 173 -4.54 15.85 15.56
CA TRP A 173 -5.24 17.03 15.05
C TRP A 173 -6.55 17.27 15.79
N LEU A 174 -7.39 16.24 15.90
CA LEU A 174 -8.67 16.33 16.59
C LEU A 174 -8.51 16.73 18.06
N ASP A 175 -7.54 16.14 18.76
CA ASP A 175 -7.24 16.47 20.15
C ASP A 175 -6.76 17.93 20.29
N ALA A 176 -5.98 18.43 19.33
CA ALA A 176 -5.59 19.83 19.31
C ALA A 176 -6.78 20.78 19.09
N GLN A 177 -7.76 20.39 18.26
CA GLN A 177 -8.99 21.18 18.05
C GLN A 177 -9.87 21.22 19.31
N ARG A 178 -9.94 20.13 20.07
CA ARG A 178 -10.68 20.08 21.34
C ARG A 178 -10.11 21.02 22.40
N LEU A 179 -8.81 21.27 22.36
CA LEU A 179 -8.10 22.16 23.28
C LEU A 179 -8.14 23.64 22.86
N ARG A 180 -8.62 23.96 21.65
CA ARG A 180 -8.76 25.36 21.23
C ARG A 180 -9.87 26.04 22.04
N PRO A 181 -9.61 27.22 22.63
CA PRO A 181 -10.67 28.04 23.21
C PRO A 181 -11.66 28.38 22.10
N ARG A 182 -12.92 27.93 22.23
CA ARG A 182 -13.99 28.42 21.37
C ARG A 182 -14.10 29.93 21.59
N ALA A 183 -13.97 30.71 20.52
CA ALA A 183 -14.24 32.13 20.59
C ALA A 183 -15.66 32.33 21.18
N PRO A 184 -15.85 33.27 22.11
CA PRO A 184 -17.18 33.55 22.64
C PRO A 184 -18.09 33.95 21.47
N SER A 185 -19.24 33.28 21.35
CA SER A 185 -20.24 33.65 20.34
C SER A 185 -20.56 35.15 20.43
N PRO A 186 -20.65 35.88 19.31
CA PRO A 186 -20.92 37.32 19.29
C PRO A 186 -22.33 37.71 19.79
N SER A 187 -23.09 36.77 20.37
CA SER A 187 -24.48 36.99 20.81
C SER A 187 -24.60 37.62 22.21
N SER A 188 -23.49 37.84 22.93
CA SER A 188 -23.51 38.44 24.28
C SER A 188 -23.32 39.96 24.30
N ALA A 189 -23.04 40.60 23.16
CA ALA A 189 -22.95 42.06 23.07
C ALA A 189 -24.34 42.69 22.85
N ARG A 190 -25.26 42.47 23.80
CA ARG A 190 -26.49 43.27 23.90
C ARG A 190 -26.15 44.55 24.63
N LEU A 191 -26.29 45.67 23.92
CA LEU A 191 -26.09 47.05 24.38
C LEU A 191 -26.78 47.32 25.73
N PRO A 192 -26.11 47.96 26.71
CA PRO A 192 -26.82 48.65 27.78
C PRO A 192 -27.54 49.87 27.19
N SER A 193 -28.84 49.90 27.44
CA SER A 193 -29.81 50.98 27.20
C SER A 193 -29.47 52.26 27.95
#